data_AF-A0A1V6BDI5-F1
#
_entry.id   AF-A0A1V6BDI5-F1
#
_cell.length_a   1.000
_cell.length_b   1.000
_cell.length_c   1.000
_cell.angle_alpha   90.00
_cell.angle_beta   90.00
_cell.angle_gamma   90.00
#
_symmetry.space_group_name_H-M   'P 1'
#
loop_
_entity.id
_entity.type
_entity.pdbx_description
1 polymer ?
#
loop_
_entity_poly.entity_id
_entity_poly.type
_entity_poly.pdbx_seq_one_letter_code
_entity_poly.pdbx_strand_id
1 'polypeptide(L)'
;METFKIEIQEFLAKVVEVEANNLQEAMLGVQEKYRKAEIVLDYNDFVEVDFIDINTQSKSDETKNLMKEVVNYLYKVEKKHFKESDNLENHIFSKLERLKSLLD
;
A
#
# COMPACT_ATOMS: atom_id res chain seq x y z
N MET A 1 23.32 29.00 -10.93
CA MET A 1 21.91 28.58 -10.80
C MET A 1 21.90 27.08 -10.98
N GLU A 2 21.24 26.35 -10.09
CA GLU A 2 21.24 24.88 -10.06
C GLU A 2 19.87 24.35 -10.49
N THR A 3 19.84 23.13 -11.03
CA THR A 3 18.62 22.46 -11.48
C THR A 3 18.26 21.36 -10.51
N PHE A 4 17.02 21.38 -10.02
CA PHE A 4 16.48 20.36 -9.13
C PHE A 4 15.38 19.58 -9.84
N LYS A 5 15.20 18.33 -9.45
CA LYS A 5 14.13 17.47 -9.95
C LYS A 5 13.16 17.22 -8.80
N ILE A 6 11.99 17.83 -8.88
CA ILE A 6 10.93 17.70 -7.89
C ILE A 6 9.77 16.97 -8.55
N GLU A 7 9.35 15.86 -7.96
CA GLU A 7 8.12 15.16 -8.30
C GLU A 7 6.96 15.78 -7.53
N ILE A 8 5.84 16.00 -8.22
CA ILE A 8 4.59 16.50 -7.64
C ILE A 8 3.58 15.36 -7.76
N GLN A 9 3.04 14.90 -6.63
CA GLN A 9 2.02 13.86 -6.58
C GLN A 9 0.74 14.44 -6.01
N GLU A 10 -0.39 14.20 -6.68
CA GLU A 10 -1.71 14.62 -6.21
C GLU A 10 -2.55 13.39 -5.85
N PHE A 11 -3.26 13.46 -4.73
CA PHE A 11 -4.25 12.48 -4.34
C PHE A 11 -5.66 13.06 -4.53
N LEU A 12 -6.45 12.40 -5.37
CA LEU A 12 -7.84 12.75 -5.66
C LEU A 12 -8.77 11.66 -5.13
N ALA A 13 -9.89 12.04 -4.52
CA ALA A 13 -10.88 11.10 -4.00
C ALA A 13 -12.31 11.56 -4.28
N LYS A 14 -13.13 10.61 -4.75
CA LYS A 14 -14.56 10.81 -5.03
C LYS A 14 -15.35 9.64 -4.46
N VAL A 15 -16.43 9.92 -3.74
CA VAL A 15 -17.39 8.90 -3.28
C VAL A 15 -18.49 8.76 -4.32
N VAL A 16 -18.78 7.52 -4.74
CA VAL A 16 -19.82 7.21 -5.73
C VAL A 16 -20.81 6.20 -5.16
N GLU A 17 -22.09 6.42 -5.44
CA GLU A 17 -23.14 5.46 -5.14
C GLU A 17 -23.38 4.57 -6.36
N VAL A 18 -23.43 3.26 -6.14
CA VAL A 18 -23.66 2.26 -7.19
C VAL A 18 -24.61 1.18 -6.70
N GLU A 19 -25.56 0.82 -7.55
CA GLU A 19 -26.44 -0.33 -7.35
C GLU A 19 -25.74 -1.60 -7.85
N ALA A 20 -25.69 -2.63 -7.00
CA ALA A 20 -25.14 -3.94 -7.33
C ALA A 20 -25.70 -5.01 -6.37
N ASN A 21 -25.65 -6.28 -6.77
CA ASN A 21 -26.14 -7.37 -5.93
C ASN A 21 -25.15 -7.74 -4.82
N ASN A 22 -23.87 -7.37 -4.96
CA ASN A 22 -22.82 -7.59 -3.97
C ASN A 22 -21.64 -6.63 -4.16
N LEU A 23 -20.73 -6.58 -3.18
CA LEU A 23 -19.58 -5.68 -3.18
C LEU A 23 -18.59 -5.95 -4.32
N GLN A 24 -18.41 -7.21 -4.73
CA GLN A 24 -17.49 -7.57 -5.81
C GLN A 24 -18.00 -7.05 -7.16
N GLU A 25 -19.29 -7.21 -7.43
CA GLU A 25 -19.96 -6.64 -8.60
C GLU A 25 -19.88 -5.10 -8.60
N ALA A 26 -20.16 -4.47 -7.46
CA ALA A 26 -20.04 -3.01 -7.30
C ALA A 26 -18.63 -2.51 -7.66
N MET A 27 -17.60 -3.19 -7.14
CA MET A 27 -16.20 -2.84 -7.37
C MET A 27 -15.81 -2.97 -8.84
N LEU A 28 -16.19 -4.09 -9.49
CA LEU A 28 -15.93 -4.31 -10.91
C LEU A 28 -16.63 -3.27 -11.78
N GLY A 29 -17.90 -2.95 -11.47
CA GLY A 29 -18.66 -1.93 -12.18
C GLY A 29 -18.01 -0.54 -12.10
N VAL A 30 -17.58 -0.11 -10.90
CA VAL A 30 -16.87 1.17 -10.72
C VAL A 30 -15.54 1.19 -11.48
N GLN A 31 -14.77 0.10 -11.43
CA GLN A 31 -13.51 -0.02 -12.16
C GLN A 31 -13.71 0.09 -13.68
N GLU A 32 -14.73 -0.55 -14.24
CA GLU A 32 -15.04 -0.43 -15.66
C GLU A 32 -15.47 0.99 -16.04
N LYS A 33 -16.36 1.62 -15.25
CA LYS A 33 -16.80 2.99 -15.48
C LYS A 33 -15.63 3.98 -15.46
N TYR A 34 -14.72 3.81 -14.50
CA TYR A 34 -13.50 4.63 -14.43
C TYR A 34 -12.61 4.42 -15.66
N ARG A 35 -12.39 3.16 -16.09
CA ARG A 35 -11.61 2.85 -17.31
C ARG A 35 -12.24 3.40 -18.59
N LYS A 36 -13.57 3.49 -18.65
CA LYS A 36 -14.32 4.09 -19.76
C LYS A 36 -14.45 5.61 -19.65
N ALA A 37 -13.85 6.23 -18.63
CA ALA A 37 -13.96 7.65 -18.32
C ALA A 37 -15.40 8.13 -18.07
N GLU A 38 -16.29 7.24 -17.63
CA GLU A 38 -17.64 7.59 -17.16
C GLU A 38 -17.61 8.18 -15.75
N ILE A 39 -16.60 7.79 -14.95
CA ILE A 39 -16.23 8.43 -13.69
C ILE A 39 -14.91 9.13 -13.93
N VAL A 40 -14.89 10.46 -13.75
CA VAL A 40 -13.69 11.29 -13.86
C VAL A 40 -13.48 12.00 -12.53
N LEU A 41 -12.24 11.95 -12.05
CA LEU A 41 -11.80 12.74 -10.91
C LEU A 41 -11.13 14.01 -11.45
N ASP A 42 -11.50 15.16 -10.90
CA ASP A 42 -10.96 16.46 -11.28
C ASP A 42 -10.50 17.27 -10.07
N TYR A 43 -10.21 18.56 -10.28
CA TYR A 43 -9.71 19.45 -9.24
C TYR A 43 -10.68 19.64 -8.05
N ASN A 44 -11.98 19.37 -8.22
CA ASN A 44 -12.94 19.41 -7.11
C ASN A 44 -12.82 18.18 -6.21
N ASP A 45 -12.23 17.10 -6.69
CA ASP A 45 -11.98 15.86 -5.94
C ASP A 45 -10.61 15.89 -5.24
N PHE A 46 -9.94 17.05 -5.20
CA PHE A 46 -8.61 17.21 -4.61
C PHE A 46 -8.61 16.98 -3.09
N VAL A 47 -7.66 16.17 -2.63
CA VAL A 47 -7.46 15.89 -1.21
C VAL A 47 -6.14 16.49 -0.71
N GLU A 48 -5.02 16.10 -1.33
CA GLU A 48 -3.69 16.54 -0.92
C GLU A 48 -2.67 16.49 -2.06
N VAL A 49 -1.53 17.17 -1.86
CA VAL A 49 -0.40 17.22 -2.78
C VAL A 49 0.90 17.05 -2.01
N ASP A 50 1.80 16.22 -2.54
CA ASP A 50 3.14 16.00 -2.03
C ASP A 50 4.20 16.50 -3.02
N PHE A 51 5.30 17.04 -2.47
CA PHE A 51 6.45 17.53 -3.22
C PHE A 51 7.70 16.75 -2.79
N ILE A 52 8.22 15.93 -3.70
CA ILE A 52 9.28 14.97 -3.41
C ILE A 52 10.51 15.32 -4.24
N ASP A 53 11.64 15.61 -3.58
CA ASP A 53 12.93 15.67 -4.28
C ASP A 53 13.40 14.25 -4.61
N ILE A 54 13.41 13.91 -5.90
CA ILE A 54 13.73 12.56 -6.35
C ILE A 54 15.19 12.17 -6.12
N ASN A 55 16.07 13.15 -5.88
CA ASN A 55 17.49 12.89 -5.60
C ASN A 55 17.75 12.62 -4.13
N THR A 56 16.85 13.08 -3.25
CA THR A 56 16.85 12.68 -1.85
C THR A 56 16.20 11.30 -1.81
N GLN A 57 16.99 10.25 -2.09
CA GLN A 57 16.65 8.82 -1.97
C GLN A 57 15.53 8.66 -0.94
N SER A 58 14.28 8.48 -1.42
CA SER A 58 13.12 8.95 -0.65
C SER A 58 13.16 8.31 0.72
N LYS A 59 13.07 9.12 1.80
CA LYS A 59 13.06 8.58 3.17
C LYS A 59 12.05 7.43 3.29
N SER A 60 10.97 7.49 2.52
CA SER A 60 9.97 6.42 2.36
C SER A 60 10.52 5.14 1.73
N ASP A 61 11.36 5.20 0.70
CA ASP A 61 11.96 4.01 0.07
C ASP A 61 13.04 3.38 0.95
N GLU A 62 13.87 4.21 1.60
CA GLU A 62 14.83 3.72 2.59
C GLU A 62 14.10 3.08 3.79
N THR A 63 13.04 3.73 4.28
CA THR A 63 12.19 3.19 5.36
C THR A 63 11.53 1.87 4.95
N LYS A 64 10.99 1.77 3.72
CA LYS A 64 10.41 0.53 3.19
C LYS A 64 11.46 -0.58 3.10
N ASN A 65 12.65 -0.28 2.62
CA ASN A 65 13.74 -1.26 2.52
C ASN A 65 14.21 -1.73 3.90
N LEU A 66 14.42 -0.82 4.85
CA LEU A 66 14.75 -1.15 6.24
C LEU A 66 13.65 -1.99 6.90
N MET A 67 12.38 -1.63 6.71
CA MET A 67 11.26 -2.44 7.20
C MET A 67 11.27 -3.85 6.60
N LYS A 68 11.49 -3.99 5.28
CA LYS A 68 11.60 -5.30 4.62
C LYS A 68 12.72 -6.14 5.22
N GLU A 69 13.89 -5.56 5.46
CA GLU A 69 15.02 -6.26 6.06
C GLU A 69 14.70 -6.75 7.48
N VAL A 70 14.14 -5.87 8.32
CA VAL A 70 13.77 -6.20 9.71
C VAL A 70 12.69 -7.29 9.75
N VAL A 71 11.63 -7.17 8.96
CA VAL A 71 10.55 -8.17 8.92
C VAL A 71 11.07 -9.52 8.43
N ASN A 72 11.94 -9.54 7.41
CA ASN A 72 12.53 -10.77 6.91
C ASN A 72 13.45 -11.45 7.94
N TYR A 73 14.23 -10.68 8.70
CA TYR A 73 15.05 -11.22 9.77
C TYR A 73 14.17 -11.87 10.86
N LEU A 74 13.17 -11.14 11.36
CA LEU A 74 12.28 -11.64 12.41
C LEU A 74 11.47 -12.86 11.94
N TYR A 75 10.98 -12.85 10.69
CA TYR A 75 10.25 -13.99 10.13
C TYR A 75 11.10 -15.26 10.15
N LYS A 76 12.40 -15.18 9.81
CA LYS A 76 13.30 -16.35 9.82
C LYS A 76 13.48 -16.92 11.23
N VAL A 77 13.66 -16.05 12.23
CA VAL A 77 13.82 -16.44 13.63
C VAL A 77 12.53 -17.08 14.16
N GLU A 78 11.40 -16.40 13.98
CA GLU A 78 10.11 -16.86 14.50
C GLU A 78 9.60 -18.12 13.78
N LYS A 79 9.93 -18.32 12.51
CA LYS A 79 9.63 -19.56 11.79
C LYS A 79 10.31 -20.78 12.42
N LYS A 80 11.53 -20.59 12.94
CA LYS A 80 12.27 -21.66 13.61
C LYS A 80 11.63 -21.96 14.96
N HIS A 81 11.34 -20.93 15.76
CA HIS A 81 10.69 -21.07 17.06
C HIS A 81 9.29 -21.69 16.95
N PHE A 82 8.52 -21.33 15.93
CA PHE A 82 7.20 -21.91 15.67
C PHE A 82 7.25 -23.40 15.36
N LYS A 83 8.26 -23.86 14.60
CA LYS A 83 8.44 -25.29 14.29
C LYS A 83 8.86 -26.13 15.49
N GLU A 84 9.44 -25.49 16.50
CA GLU A 84 9.95 -26.12 17.71
C GLU A 84 8.97 -26.02 18.91
N SER A 85 7.84 -25.31 18.74
CA SER A 85 6.85 -25.04 19.78
C SER A 85 5.52 -25.75 19.49
N ASP A 86 4.96 -26.44 20.50
CA ASP A 86 3.66 -27.13 20.43
C ASP A 86 2.44 -26.18 20.59
N ASN A 87 2.67 -24.87 20.82
CA ASN A 87 1.60 -23.92 21.14
C ASN A 87 1.30 -22.97 19.97
N LEU A 88 0.18 -23.23 19.30
CA LEU A 88 -0.21 -22.66 18.01
C LEU A 88 -1.09 -21.39 18.09
N GLU A 89 -1.69 -21.10 19.25
CA GLU A 89 -2.59 -19.94 19.37
C GLU A 89 -1.79 -18.64 19.61
N ASN A 90 -2.04 -17.64 18.75
CA ASN A 90 -1.48 -16.28 18.81
C ASN A 90 0.05 -16.14 18.62
N HIS A 91 0.71 -17.08 17.94
CA HIS A 91 2.14 -16.95 17.64
C HIS A 91 2.41 -15.75 16.70
N ILE A 92 3.37 -14.90 17.08
CA ILE A 92 3.76 -13.69 16.33
C ILE A 92 4.16 -13.98 14.88
N PHE A 93 4.57 -15.22 14.60
CA PHE A 93 4.86 -15.75 13.27
C PHE A 93 3.72 -15.52 12.27
N SER A 94 2.46 -15.78 12.63
CA SER A 94 1.30 -15.58 11.73
C SER A 94 1.10 -14.11 11.35
N LYS A 95 1.36 -13.19 12.29
CA LYS A 95 1.33 -11.74 12.05
C LYS A 95 2.50 -11.30 11.16
N LEU A 96 3.70 -11.85 11.38
CA LEU A 96 4.87 -11.59 10.54
C LEU A 96 4.70 -12.13 9.12
N GLU A 97 4.06 -13.29 8.95
CA GLU A 97 3.74 -13.86 7.64
C GLU A 97 2.80 -12.94 6.85
N ARG A 98 1.75 -12.44 7.50
CA ARG A 98 0.84 -11.47 6.89
C ARG A 98 1.55 -10.16 6.56
N LEU A 99 2.36 -9.61 7.48
CA LEU A 99 3.15 -8.40 7.23
C LEU A 99 4.11 -8.57 6.05
N LYS A 100 4.74 -9.73 5.91
CA LYS A 100 5.61 -10.02 4.77
C LYS A 100 4.83 -9.98 3.45
N SER A 101 3.65 -10.59 3.39
CA SER A 101 2.81 -10.57 2.18
C SER A 101 2.32 -9.18 1.75
N LEU A 102 2.28 -8.22 2.67
CA LEU A 102 1.91 -6.83 2.38
C LEU A 102 3.11 -5.96 1.96
N LEU A 103 4.33 -6.41 2.24
CA LEU A 103 5.57 -5.72 1.88
C LEU A 103 6.17 -6.23 0.57
N ASP A 104 5.94 -7.50 0.21
CA ASP A 104 6.33 -8.09 -1.09
C ASP A 104 5.52 -7.51 -2.26
#